data_AF-A0A4V2BH84-F1
#
_entry.id   AF-A0A4V2BH84-F1
#
_cell.length_a   1.000
_cell.length_b   1.000
_cell.length_c   1.000
_cell.angle_alpha   90.00
_cell.angle_beta   90.00
_cell.angle_gamma   90.00
#
_symmetry.space_group_name_H-M   'P 1'
#
loop_
_entity.id
_entity.type
_entity.pdbx_description
1 polymer ?
#
loop_
_entity_poly.entity_id
_entity_poly.type
_entity_poly.pdbx_seq_one_letter_code
_entity_poly.pdbx_strand_id
1 'polypeptide(L)' 'QVTRLLAEALKRHEGSISAEHGIGLVKKGYLESTRSVAEVEVMRGIRKALDPKGILNPGKLFDL' A
#
# COMPACT_ATOMS: atom_id res chain seq x y z
N GLN A 1 17.06 -2.83 -0.61
CA GLN A 1 17.57 -3.04 -1.99
C GLN A 1 16.73 -4.04 -2.77
N VAL A 2 16.53 -5.27 -2.27
CA VAL A 2 15.73 -6.33 -2.96
C VAL A 2 14.28 -5.91 -3.21
N THR A 3 13.56 -5.40 -2.21
CA THR A 3 12.13 -5.01 -2.35
C THR A 3 11.89 -3.97 -3.44
N ARG A 4 12.83 -3.01 -3.60
CA ARG A 4 12.76 -2.01 -4.66
C ARG A 4 12.86 -2.64 -6.05
N LEU A 5 13.86 -3.51 -6.24
CA LEU A 5 14.06 -4.20 -7.52
C LEU A 5 12.86 -5.09 -7.86
N LEU A 6 12.29 -5.76 -6.86
CA LEU A 6 11.06 -6.52 -7.01
C LEU A 6 9.88 -5.62 -7.43
N ALA A 7 9.64 -4.50 -6.74
CA ALA A 7 8.57 -3.57 -7.06
C ALA A 7 8.68 -3.00 -8.49
N GLU A 8 9.90 -2.67 -8.92
CA GLU A 8 10.17 -2.21 -10.30
C GLU A 8 9.87 -3.31 -11.34
N ALA A 9 10.24 -4.56 -11.06
CA ALA A 9 9.92 -5.69 -11.94
C ALA A 9 8.41 -5.93 -12.02
N LEU A 10 7.71 -5.92 -10.88
CA LEU A 10 6.26 -6.09 -10.83
C LEU A 10 5.54 -5.01 -11.62
N LYS A 11 5.94 -3.74 -11.47
CA LYS A 11 5.36 -2.63 -12.24
C LYS A 11 5.48 -2.83 -13.76
N ARG A 12 6.62 -3.36 -14.24
CA ARG A 12 6.85 -3.63 -15.67
C ARG A 12 6.00 -4.77 -16.23
N HIS A 13 5.62 -5.72 -15.37
CA HIS A 13 4.92 -6.95 -15.77
C HIS A 13 3.50 -7.02 -15.21
N GLU A 14 2.95 -5.91 -14.72
CA GLU A 14 1.61 -5.82 -14.13
C GLU A 14 1.37 -6.83 -12.99
N GLY A 15 2.43 -7.17 -12.26
CA GLY A 15 2.40 -8.13 -11.16
C GLY A 15 1.89 -7.52 -9.86
N SER A 16 1.40 -8.36 -8.94
CA SER A 16 1.02 -7.94 -7.59
C SER A 16 2.20 -7.95 -6.63
N ILE A 17 2.28 -6.96 -5.72
CA ILE A 17 3.32 -6.89 -4.67
C ILE A 17 3.02 -7.76 -3.45
N SER A 18 1.82 -8.32 -3.39
CA SER A 18 1.44 -9.31 -2.38
C SER A 18 0.36 -10.26 -2.91
N ALA A 19 0.42 -11.52 -2.49
CA ALA A 19 -0.67 -12.48 -2.66
C ALA A 19 -1.54 -12.45 -1.39
N GLU A 20 -1.16 -13.18 -0.33
CA GLU A 20 -1.90 -13.18 0.94
C GLU A 20 -1.28 -12.37 2.09
N HIS A 21 0.04 -12.12 2.05
CA HIS A 21 0.78 -11.59 3.21
C HIS A 21 0.54 -10.09 3.50
N GLY A 22 -0.16 -9.37 2.62
CA GLY A 22 -0.42 -7.94 2.78
C GLY A 22 0.79 -7.04 2.50
N ILE A 23 0.63 -5.74 2.82
CA ILE A 23 1.60 -4.67 2.53
C ILE A 23 2.51 -4.41 3.74
N GLY A 24 1.91 -4.10 4.88
CA GLY A 24 2.63 -3.77 6.12
C GLY A 24 3.65 -2.64 5.95
N LEU A 25 4.61 -2.56 6.87
CA LEU A 25 5.63 -1.51 6.85
C LEU A 25 6.64 -1.69 5.71
N VAL A 26 6.97 -2.93 5.36
CA VAL A 26 8.03 -3.27 4.40
C VAL A 26 7.65 -2.88 2.98
N LYS A 27 6.39 -3.11 2.59
CA LYS A 27 5.93 -2.88 1.20
C LYS A 27 5.20 -1.55 1.02
N LYS A 28 4.90 -0.82 2.11
CA LYS A 28 4.16 0.46 2.09
C LYS A 28 4.71 1.45 1.07
N GLY A 29 6.02 1.68 1.08
CA GLY A 29 6.69 2.62 0.17
C GLY A 29 6.67 2.22 -1.31
N TYR A 30 6.13 1.05 -1.64
CA TYR A 30 6.03 0.52 -3.00
C TYR A 30 4.59 0.33 -3.45
N LEU A 31 3.59 0.83 -2.71
CA LEU A 31 2.17 0.64 -3.04
C LEU A 31 1.85 1.13 -4.48
N GLU A 32 2.42 2.27 -4.87
CA GLU A 32 2.30 2.90 -6.20
C GLU A 32 2.93 2.07 -7.34
N SER A 33 3.72 1.04 -7.02
CA SER A 33 4.23 0.12 -8.05
C SER A 33 3.14 -0.80 -8.61
N THR A 34 2.04 -0.98 -7.88
CA THR A 34 0.97 -1.93 -8.24
C THR A 34 -0.44 -1.39 -8.08
N ARG A 35 -0.62 -0.22 -7.46
CA ARG A 35 -1.91 0.46 -7.28
C ARG A 35 -1.85 1.84 -7.90
N SER A 36 -2.94 2.23 -8.55
CA SER A 36 -3.16 3.59 -9.04
C SER A 36 -3.41 4.57 -7.88
N VAL A 37 -3.19 5.86 -8.16
CA VAL A 37 -3.51 6.95 -7.22
C VAL A 37 -4.99 6.91 -6.83
N ALA A 38 -5.89 6.66 -7.78
CA ALA A 38 -7.33 6.58 -7.53
C ALA A 38 -7.70 5.45 -6.55
N GLU A 39 -7.10 4.25 -6.70
CA GLU A 39 -7.30 3.15 -5.75
C GLU A 39 -6.80 3.50 -4.35
N VAL A 40 -5.65 4.17 -4.25
CA VAL A 40 -5.08 4.60 -2.97
C VAL A 40 -5.98 5.64 -2.28
N GLU A 41 -6.54 6.60 -3.04
CA GLU A 41 -7.49 7.57 -2.50
C GLU A 41 -8.78 6.92 -2.00
N VAL A 42 -9.30 5.90 -2.70
CA VAL A 42 -10.44 5.10 -2.21
C VAL A 42 -10.10 4.41 -0.89
N MET A 43 -8.92 3.80 -0.77
CA MET A 43 -8.49 3.16 0.48
C MET A 43 -8.41 4.17 1.65
N ARG A 44 -7.89 5.39 1.38
CA ARG A 44 -7.84 6.48 2.38
C ARG A 44 -9.24 6.94 2.78
N GLY A 45 -10.15 7.09 1.81
CA GLY A 45 -11.54 7.45 2.05
C GLY A 45 -12.26 6.45 2.95
N ILE A 46 -12.14 5.15 2.65
CA ILE A 46 -12.69 4.06 3.48
C ILE A 46 -12.12 4.12 4.90
N ARG A 47 -10.79 4.27 5.04
CA ARG A 47 -10.16 4.38 6.36
C ARG A 47 -10.69 5.57 7.14
N LYS A 48 -10.83 6.75 6.51
CA LYS A 48 -11.35 7.96 7.16
C LYS A 48 -12.80 7.78 7.63
N ALA A 49 -13.62 7.08 6.87
CA ALA A 49 -15.01 6.79 7.23
C ALA A 49 -15.12 5.84 8.43
N LEU A 50 -14.25 4.83 8.52
CA LEU A 50 -14.29 3.79 9.56
C LEU A 50 -13.45 4.13 10.80
N ASP A 51 -12.37 4.89 10.65
CA ASP A 51 -11.41 5.24 11.69
C ASP A 51 -11.13 6.76 11.71
N PRO A 52 -12.13 7.60 12.01
CA PRO A 52 -11.97 9.06 12.00
C PRO A 52 -10.98 9.56 13.08
N LYS A 53 -10.67 8.74 14.08
CA LYS A 53 -9.69 9.04 15.14
C LYS A 53 -8.28 8.49 14.85
N GLY A 54 -8.12 7.73 13.77
CA GLY A 54 -6.82 7.18 13.36
C GLY A 54 -6.23 6.14 14.31
N ILE A 55 -7.03 5.49 15.16
CA ILE A 55 -6.55 4.58 16.21
C ILE A 55 -6.34 3.14 15.73
N LEU A 56 -6.92 2.77 14.58
CA LEU A 56 -6.79 1.43 14.04
C LEU A 56 -5.44 1.30 13.32
N ASN A 57 -4.45 0.80 14.07
CA ASN A 57 -3.12 0.42 13.59
C ASN A 57 -2.39 1.55 12.83
N PRO A 58 -2.09 2.67 13.52
CA PRO A 58 -1.55 3.88 12.90
C PRO A 58 -0.21 3.62 12.18
N GLY A 59 0.01 4.30 11.05
CA GLY A 59 1.27 4.22 10.30
C GLY A 59 1.47 2.95 9.45
N LYS A 60 0.58 1.94 9.57
CA LYS A 60 0.81 0.61 8.97
C LYS A 60 0.76 0.62 7.44
N LEU A 61 -0.25 1.27 6.87
CA LEU A 61 -0.44 1.41 5.43
C LEU A 61 -0.31 2.88 4.99
N PHE A 62 -0.81 3.80 5.79
CA PHE A 62 -0.70 5.23 5.56
C PHE A 62 -0.01 5.88 6.76
N ASP A 63 0.89 6.82 6.50
CA ASP A 63 1.47 7.67 7.52
C ASP A 63 0.40 8.55 8.17
N LEU A 64 0.66 8.95 9.42
CA LEU A 64 -0.20 9.85 10.20
C LEU A 64 -0.08 11.29 9.70
#